data_AF-A0A820P369-F1
#
_entry.id   AF-A0A820P369-F1
#
_cell.length_a   1.000
_cell.length_b   1.000
_cell.length_c   1.000
_cell.angle_alpha   90.00
_cell.angle_beta   90.00
_cell.angle_gamma   90.00
#
_symmetry.space_group_name_H-M   'P 1'
#
loop_
_entity.id
_entity.type
_entity.pdbx_description
1 polymer ?
#
loop_
_entity_poly.entity_id
_entity_poly.type
_entity_poly.pdbx_seq_one_letter_code
_entity_poly.pdbx_strand_id
1 'polypeptide(L)'
;AAFYLSSWYRRRELSWRISILFSAAALAGAFGGVLAFGISQMRGIGGQEGWRWIFYIEGIMTVVVGVAAFFLINDFPSDRPKFLTEEECDRTITRLRSDAGPGAGEHFSWKQVRAAFLDWKIYMF
;
A
#
# COMPACT_ATOMS: atom_id res chain seq x y z
N ALA A 1 2.44 -3.16 -0.05
CA ALA A 1 1.69 -1.92 0.22
C ALA A 1 1.90 -1.44 1.67
N ALA A 2 1.38 -2.12 2.70
CA ALA A 2 1.49 -1.65 4.09
C ALA A 2 2.94 -1.43 4.58
N PHE A 3 3.87 -2.34 4.24
CA PHE A 3 5.29 -2.19 4.57
C PHE A 3 5.91 -0.94 3.90
N TYR A 4 5.66 -0.74 2.62
CA TYR A 4 6.14 0.43 1.87
C TYR A 4 5.59 1.74 2.44
N LEU A 5 4.29 1.81 2.77
CA LEU A 5 3.73 2.99 3.44
C LEU A 5 4.32 3.20 4.85
N SER A 6 4.66 2.13 5.58
CA SER A 6 5.30 2.25 6.90
C SER A 6 6.73 2.81 6.84
N SER A 7 7.42 2.63 5.70
CA SER A 7 8.75 3.18 5.47
C SER A 7 8.75 4.68 5.13
N TRP A 8 7.61 5.23 4.69
CA TRP A 8 7.48 6.63 4.27
C TRP A 8 6.63 7.49 5.21
N TYR A 9 5.80 6.90 6.07
CA TYR A 9 4.81 7.63 6.86
C TYR A 9 4.85 7.29 8.35
N ARG A 10 4.68 8.32 9.18
CA ARG A 10 4.55 8.22 10.64
C ARG A 10 3.38 7.33 11.04
N ARG A 11 3.48 6.66 12.19
CA ARG A 11 2.53 5.62 12.64
C ARG A 11 1.09 6.14 12.75
N ARG A 12 0.91 7.41 13.13
CA ARG A 12 -0.39 8.09 13.21
C ARG A 12 -1.01 8.40 11.83
N GLU A 13 -0.17 8.72 10.85
CA GLU A 13 -0.63 9.05 9.48
C GLU A 13 -0.82 7.79 8.62
N LEU A 14 -0.06 6.74 8.91
CA LEU A 14 -0.13 5.45 8.25
C LEU A 14 -1.52 4.82 8.39
N SER A 15 -2.08 4.82 9.60
CA SER A 15 -3.39 4.23 9.88
C SER A 15 -4.49 4.87 9.02
N TRP A 16 -4.53 6.20 8.97
CA TRP A 16 -5.51 6.95 8.17
C TRP A 16 -5.41 6.64 6.67
N ARG A 17 -4.20 6.59 6.13
CA ARG A 17 -3.97 6.28 4.71
C ARG A 17 -4.36 4.85 4.37
N ILE A 18 -4.05 3.90 5.25
CA ILE A 18 -4.46 2.50 5.09
C ILE A 18 -5.98 2.39 5.14
N SER A 19 -6.65 3.07 6.08
CA SER A 19 -8.11 3.09 6.15
C SER A 19 -8.74 3.59 4.85
N ILE A 20 -8.24 4.69 4.28
CA ILE A 20 -8.74 5.20 2.98
C ILE A 20 -8.55 4.16 1.87
N LEU A 21 -7.39 3.50 1.79
CA LEU A 21 -7.14 2.46 0.78
C LEU A 21 -8.13 1.30 0.89
N PHE A 22 -8.40 0.83 2.11
CA PHE A 22 -9.36 -0.25 2.34
C PHE A 22 -10.80 0.20 2.08
N SER A 23 -11.17 1.41 2.47
CA SER A 23 -12.49 1.98 2.17
C SER A 23 -12.71 2.13 0.66
N ALA A 24 -11.70 2.60 -0.08
CA ALA A 24 -11.76 2.70 -1.54
C ALA A 24 -11.90 1.32 -2.19
N ALA A 25 -11.17 0.32 -1.70
CA ALA A 25 -11.29 -1.06 -2.18
C ALA A 25 -12.70 -1.64 -1.92
N ALA A 26 -13.27 -1.39 -0.73
CA ALA A 26 -14.63 -1.82 -0.41
C ALA A 26 -15.68 -1.14 -1.30
N LEU A 27 -15.53 0.17 -1.55
CA LEU A 27 -16.40 0.90 -2.47
C LEU A 27 -16.26 0.36 -3.90
N ALA A 28 -15.05 0.14 -4.39
CA ALA A 28 -14.82 -0.42 -5.72
C ALA A 28 -15.50 -1.79 -5.89
N GLY A 29 -15.43 -2.66 -4.87
CA GLY A 29 -16.14 -3.94 -4.86
C GLY A 29 -17.66 -3.78 -4.88
N ALA A 30 -18.21 -2.81 -4.14
CA ALA A 30 -19.64 -2.54 -4.11
C ALA A 30 -20.18 -2.00 -5.45
N PHE A 31 -19.41 -1.16 -6.14
CA PHE A 31 -19.81 -0.56 -7.43
C PHE A 31 -19.46 -1.42 -8.64
N GLY A 32 -18.51 -2.37 -8.53
CA GLY A 32 -18.06 -3.21 -9.65
C GLY A 32 -19.19 -3.95 -10.35
N GLY A 33 -20.17 -4.46 -9.60
CA GLY A 33 -21.33 -5.15 -10.17
C GLY A 33 -22.28 -4.23 -10.97
N VAL A 34 -22.52 -3.01 -10.47
CA VAL A 34 -23.35 -2.00 -11.17
C VAL A 34 -22.64 -1.53 -12.44
N LEU A 35 -21.33 -1.35 -12.36
CA LEU A 35 -20.51 -0.92 -13.49
C LEU A 35 -20.44 -2.02 -14.56
N ALA A 36 -20.30 -3.29 -14.15
CA ALA A 36 -20.39 -4.44 -15.04
C ALA A 36 -21.76 -4.55 -15.73
N PHE A 37 -22.86 -4.31 -15.00
CA PHE A 37 -24.20 -4.26 -15.59
C PHE A 37 -24.34 -3.14 -16.63
N GLY A 38 -23.85 -1.93 -16.35
CA GLY A 38 -23.85 -0.82 -17.30
C GLY A 38 -23.06 -1.11 -18.57
N ILE A 39 -21.86 -1.68 -18.43
CA ILE A 39 -21.00 -2.08 -19.57
C ILE A 39 -21.63 -3.24 -20.35
N SER A 40 -22.33 -4.17 -19.69
CA SER A 40 -22.99 -5.29 -20.36
C SER A 40 -24.03 -4.86 -21.39
N GLN A 41 -24.60 -3.65 -21.26
CA GLN A 41 -25.55 -3.09 -22.23
C GLN A 41 -24.91 -2.55 -23.51
N MET A 42 -23.59 -2.51 -23.60
CA MET A 42 -22.86 -2.26 -24.86
C MET A 42 -22.82 -3.49 -25.78
N ARG A 43 -23.65 -4.50 -25.51
CA ARG A 43 -23.79 -5.70 -26.35
C ARG A 43 -24.21 -5.30 -27.76
N GLY A 44 -23.38 -5.65 -28.76
CA GLY A 44 -23.63 -5.31 -30.16
C GLY A 44 -22.77 -4.16 -30.70
N ILE A 45 -22.08 -3.40 -29.84
CA ILE A 45 -21.07 -2.42 -30.29
C ILE A 45 -19.83 -3.20 -30.78
N GLY A 46 -19.53 -3.10 -32.07
CA GLY A 46 -18.41 -3.82 -32.72
C GLY A 46 -18.64 -5.32 -32.97
N GLY A 47 -19.89 -5.82 -32.87
CA GLY A 47 -20.22 -7.23 -33.07
C GLY A 47 -19.70 -8.17 -31.97
N GLN A 48 -19.32 -7.62 -30.82
CA GLN A 48 -18.76 -8.36 -29.69
C GLN A 48 -19.77 -8.48 -28.54
N GLU A 49 -19.63 -9.54 -27.75
CA GLU A 49 -20.39 -9.75 -26.53
C GLU A 49 -19.97 -8.76 -25.43
N GLY A 50 -20.94 -8.31 -24.62
CA GLY A 50 -20.76 -7.24 -23.62
C GLY A 50 -19.73 -7.58 -22.54
N TRP A 51 -19.52 -8.88 -22.25
CA TRP A 51 -18.50 -9.32 -21.29
C TRP A 51 -17.07 -9.03 -21.74
N ARG A 52 -16.80 -8.99 -23.07
CA ARG A 52 -15.46 -8.67 -23.60
C ARG A 52 -15.11 -7.21 -23.37
N TRP A 53 -16.10 -6.32 -23.46
CA TRP A 53 -15.94 -4.91 -23.20
C TRP A 53 -15.57 -4.61 -21.74
N ILE A 54 -16.05 -5.42 -20.78
CA ILE A 54 -15.65 -5.31 -19.37
C ILE A 54 -14.14 -5.53 -19.25
N PHE A 55 -13.62 -6.62 -19.82
CA PHE A 55 -12.19 -6.93 -19.78
C PHE A 55 -11.33 -5.90 -20.50
N TYR A 56 -11.78 -5.38 -21.66
CA TYR A 56 -11.02 -4.35 -22.36
C TYR A 56 -10.94 -3.05 -21.56
N ILE A 57 -12.07 -2.60 -20.99
CA ILE A 57 -12.11 -1.35 -20.24
C ILE A 57 -11.33 -1.47 -18.93
N GLU A 58 -11.60 -2.50 -18.11
CA GLU A 58 -10.85 -2.70 -16.87
C GLU A 58 -9.37 -2.97 -17.13
N GLY A 59 -9.05 -3.80 -18.12
CA GLY A 59 -7.67 -4.14 -18.47
C GLY A 59 -6.87 -2.91 -18.88
N ILE A 60 -7.41 -2.08 -19.78
CA ILE A 60 -6.73 -0.85 -20.22
C ILE A 60 -6.58 0.12 -19.05
N MET A 61 -7.62 0.33 -18.23
CA MET A 61 -7.51 1.20 -17.06
C MET A 61 -6.43 0.72 -16.09
N THR A 62 -6.34 -0.58 -15.84
CA THR A 62 -5.34 -1.17 -14.94
C THR A 62 -3.92 -0.99 -15.50
N VAL A 63 -3.73 -1.16 -16.81
CA VAL A 63 -2.43 -0.93 -17.47
C VAL A 63 -2.02 0.53 -17.37
N VAL A 64 -2.93 1.48 -17.64
CA VAL A 64 -2.64 2.92 -17.53
C VAL A 64 -2.26 3.30 -16.10
N VAL A 65 -3.01 2.80 -15.11
CA VAL A 65 -2.70 3.03 -13.70
C VAL A 65 -1.35 2.40 -13.32
N GLY A 66 -1.04 1.20 -13.83
CA GLY A 66 0.25 0.54 -13.60
C GLY A 66 1.44 1.31 -14.18
N VAL A 67 1.31 1.82 -15.40
CA VAL A 67 2.33 2.67 -16.02
C VAL A 67 2.49 3.99 -15.25
N ALA A 68 1.39 4.63 -14.86
CA ALA A 68 1.45 5.83 -14.05
C ALA A 68 2.11 5.57 -12.68
N ALA A 69 1.78 4.43 -12.03
CA ALA A 69 2.37 4.03 -10.77
C ALA A 69 3.89 3.82 -10.88
N PHE A 70 4.39 3.29 -12.00
CA PHE A 70 5.83 3.16 -12.26
C PHE A 70 6.56 4.51 -12.27
N PHE A 71 5.92 5.59 -12.75
CA PHE A 71 6.53 6.93 -12.73
C PHE A 71 6.33 7.66 -11.38
N LEU A 72 5.26 7.36 -10.65
CA LEU A 72 4.88 8.07 -9.43
C LEU A 72 5.47 7.44 -8.15
N ILE A 73 5.64 6.12 -8.11
CA ILE A 73 6.18 5.40 -6.95
C ILE A 73 7.70 5.34 -7.06
N ASN A 74 8.41 6.10 -6.20
CA ASN A 74 9.88 6.01 -6.08
C ASN A 74 10.26 5.05 -4.93
N ASP A 75 11.20 4.15 -5.16
CA ASP A 75 11.38 2.94 -4.37
C ASP A 75 11.59 3.13 -2.86
N PHE A 76 12.39 4.08 -2.38
CA PHE A 76 12.60 4.29 -0.94
C PHE A 76 13.05 5.72 -0.64
N PRO A 77 12.82 6.26 0.57
CA PRO A 77 13.40 7.55 0.97
C PRO A 77 14.93 7.47 1.11
N SER A 78 15.50 6.26 1.01
CA SER A 78 16.94 5.99 0.96
C SER A 78 17.55 6.20 -0.43
N ASP A 79 16.73 6.09 -1.48
CA ASP A 79 17.14 6.36 -2.85
C ASP A 79 16.63 7.76 -3.22
N ARG A 80 17.55 8.68 -3.52
CA ARG A 80 17.28 10.10 -3.80
C ARG A 80 15.95 10.31 -4.54
N PRO A 81 14.89 10.75 -3.84
CA PRO A 81 13.62 11.01 -4.49
C PRO A 81 13.81 12.18 -5.46
N LYS A 82 13.40 12.03 -6.72
CA LYS A 82 13.43 13.11 -7.74
C LYS A 82 12.58 14.34 -7.37
N PHE A 83 11.83 14.27 -6.27
CA PHE A 83 10.84 15.25 -5.85
C PHE A 83 11.17 15.98 -4.53
N LEU A 84 12.13 15.51 -3.74
CA LEU A 84 12.54 16.18 -2.48
C LEU A 84 14.02 16.57 -2.53
N THR A 85 14.32 17.76 -2.02
CA THR A 85 15.69 18.24 -1.83
C THR A 85 16.39 17.41 -0.75
N GLU A 86 17.72 17.26 -0.80
CA GLU A 86 18.48 16.43 0.18
C GLU A 86 18.16 16.80 1.64
N GLU A 87 17.98 18.08 1.95
CA GLU A 87 17.58 18.56 3.29
C GLU A 87 16.17 18.10 3.72
N GLU A 88 15.22 18.02 2.78
CA GLU A 88 13.84 17.63 3.08
C GLU A 88 13.73 16.13 3.31
N CYS A 89 14.56 15.36 2.61
CA CYS A 89 14.69 13.92 2.79
C CYS A 89 15.27 13.60 4.18
N ASP A 90 16.35 14.29 4.57
CA ASP A 90 16.99 14.06 5.87
C ASP A 90 16.08 14.51 7.04
N ARG A 91 15.33 15.60 6.88
CA ARG A 91 14.27 16.00 7.82
C ARG A 91 13.17 14.96 7.94
N THR A 92 12.77 14.32 6.84
CA THR A 92 11.73 13.28 6.85
C THR A 92 12.23 12.00 7.54
N ILE A 93 13.45 11.56 7.26
CA ILE A 93 14.08 10.40 7.92
C ILE A 93 14.26 10.65 9.42
N THR A 94 14.74 11.84 9.80
CA THR A 94 14.93 12.21 11.20
C THR A 94 13.60 12.23 11.96
N ARG A 95 12.55 12.79 11.36
CA ARG A 95 11.19 12.77 11.92
C ARG A 95 10.64 11.35 12.04
N LEU A 96 10.85 10.50 11.05
CA LEU A 96 10.39 9.12 11.07
C LEU A 96 11.11 8.30 12.15
N ARG A 97 12.42 8.51 12.34
CA ARG A 97 13.22 7.90 13.41
C ARG A 97 12.80 8.37 14.81
N SER A 98 12.43 9.64 14.97
CA SER A 98 11.94 10.15 16.26
C SER A 98 10.57 9.60 16.66
N ASP A 99 9.76 9.17 15.68
CA ASP A 99 8.40 8.64 15.89
C ASP A 99 8.38 7.11 15.96
N ALA A 100 9.46 6.47 15.51
CA ALA A 100 9.72 5.06 15.75
C ALA A 100 10.13 4.91 17.23
N GLY A 101 9.29 4.24 18.02
CA GLY A 101 9.44 4.13 19.47
C GLY A 101 10.81 3.54 19.92
N PRO A 102 11.04 3.38 21.24
CA PRO A 102 12.36 3.12 21.84
C PRO A 102 13.13 1.89 21.31
N GLY A 103 12.51 1.01 20.49
CA GLY A 103 13.13 -0.17 19.87
C GLY A 103 13.51 -0.02 18.39
N ALA A 104 13.41 1.19 17.80
CA ALA A 104 13.66 1.41 16.37
C ALA A 104 15.10 1.15 15.89
N GLY A 105 16.02 0.87 16.81
CA GLY A 105 17.42 0.48 16.53
C GLY A 105 17.82 -0.88 17.11
N GLU A 106 16.90 -1.62 17.74
CA GLU A 106 17.24 -2.94 18.29
C GLU A 106 17.45 -3.94 17.16
N HIS A 107 18.68 -4.46 17.06
CA HIS A 107 19.01 -5.50 16.11
C HIS A 107 18.36 -6.80 16.54
N PHE A 108 17.77 -7.52 15.59
CA PHE A 108 17.15 -8.82 15.83
C PHE A 108 18.18 -9.77 16.47
N SER A 109 17.97 -10.09 17.75
CA SER A 109 18.88 -10.95 18.52
C SER A 109 18.21 -12.28 18.83
N TRP A 110 18.79 -13.37 18.31
CA TRP A 110 18.40 -14.74 18.64
C TRP A 110 18.44 -15.05 20.14
N LYS A 111 19.18 -14.25 20.93
CA LYS A 111 19.22 -14.34 22.38
C LYS A 111 17.91 -13.89 23.02
N GLN A 112 17.27 -12.85 22.48
CA GLN A 112 15.97 -12.36 22.94
C GLN A 112 14.85 -13.35 22.59
N VAL A 113 14.92 -13.98 21.42
CA VAL A 113 13.98 -15.03 21.01
C VAL A 113 14.03 -16.21 21.99
N ARG A 114 15.24 -16.72 22.29
CA ARG A 114 15.39 -17.82 23.26
C ARG A 114 14.94 -17.44 24.66
N ALA A 115 15.21 -16.20 25.09
CA ALA A 115 14.76 -15.70 26.39
C ALA A 115 13.23 -15.61 26.49
N ALA A 116 12.55 -15.22 25.41
CA ALA A 116 11.09 -15.21 25.35
C ALA A 116 10.51 -16.63 25.42
N PHE A 117 11.05 -17.59 24.66
CA PHE A 117 10.58 -18.99 24.72
C PHE A 117 10.80 -19.67 26.08
N LEU A 118 11.77 -19.20 26.86
CA LEU A 118 12.07 -19.71 28.20
C LEU A 118 11.38 -18.92 29.31
N ASP A 119 10.58 -17.91 28.98
CA ASP A 119 9.83 -17.15 29.98
C ASP A 119 8.66 -18.00 30.49
N TRP A 120 8.75 -18.40 31.75
CA TRP A 120 7.74 -19.21 32.42
C TRP A 120 6.35 -18.53 32.44
N LYS A 121 6.30 -17.19 32.34
CA LYS A 121 5.05 -16.41 32.31
C LYS A 121 4.20 -16.72 31.07
N ILE A 122 4.80 -17.17 29.97
CA ILE A 122 4.08 -17.57 28.76
C ILE A 122 3.27 -18.86 28.98
N TYR A 123 3.75 -19.73 29.86
CA TYR A 123 3.12 -21.03 30.15
C TYR A 123 2.09 -20.96 31.28
N MET A 124 2.00 -19.84 31.98
CA MET A 124 1.11 -19.68 33.14
C MET A 124 -0.21 -18.97 32.80
N PHE A 125 -0.52 -18.79 31.51
CA PHE A 125 -1.79 -18.27 31.02
C PHE A 125 -2.35 -19.18 29.92
#